data_AF-A0A7J8D9D4-F1
#
_entry.id   AF-A0A7J8D9D4-F1
#
_cell.length_a   1.000
_cell.length_b   1.000
_cell.length_c   1.000
_cell.angle_alpha   90.00
_cell.angle_beta   90.00
_cell.angle_gamma   90.00
#
_symmetry.space_group_name_H-M   'P 1'
#
loop_
_entity.id
_entity.type
_entity.pdbx_description
1 polymer ?
#
loop_
_entity_poly.entity_id
_entity_poly.type
_entity_poly.pdbx_seq_one_letter_code
_entity_poly.pdbx_strand_id
1 'polypeptide(L)'
;MRRPALLLLALCAAGARGLYFHIGETEKRCFIEEIPDETMVIGNYRTQMWDKQKEVFLPSTPGLGMHVEVKDPEGKVVLSRQYGSEGRFTFTSHTPGDHQICLHANNYPEIAAKDKLTELQLRARQLLDQVEQIQKEQDYQRYREERFRLTSESTNQRVLWWSIAQTVILILTGIWQMRHLKSFFEAKKLV
;
A
#
# COMPACT_ATOMS: atom_id res chain seq x y z
N MET A 1 -11.60 -55.77 14.49
CA MET A 1 -10.12 -55.63 14.41
C MET A 1 -9.70 -54.38 13.62
N ARG A 2 -10.08 -53.16 14.00
CA ARG A 2 -9.73 -51.90 13.27
C ARG A 2 -9.22 -50.75 14.17
N ARG A 3 -8.75 -51.06 15.37
CA ARG A 3 -8.19 -50.07 16.33
C ARG A 3 -6.66 -49.98 16.46
N PRO A 4 -5.81 -50.92 15.96
CA PRO A 4 -4.36 -50.78 16.16
C PRO A 4 -3.69 -49.83 15.16
N ALA A 5 -4.32 -49.60 13.99
CA ALA A 5 -3.76 -48.73 12.96
C ALA A 5 -3.79 -47.23 13.34
N LEU A 6 -4.75 -46.80 14.16
CA LEU A 6 -4.82 -45.41 14.63
C LEU A 6 -3.74 -45.07 15.68
N LEU A 7 -3.33 -46.05 16.49
CA LEU A 7 -2.29 -45.86 17.52
C LEU A 7 -0.89 -45.71 16.91
N LEU A 8 -0.62 -46.37 15.79
CA LEU A 8 0.66 -46.27 15.07
C LEU A 8 0.84 -44.93 14.35
N LEU A 9 -0.25 -44.29 13.89
CA LEU A 9 -0.16 -42.96 13.26
C LEU A 9 0.11 -41.83 14.27
N ALA A 10 -0.31 -41.99 15.53
CA ALA A 10 -0.10 -40.98 16.57
C ALA A 10 1.37 -40.91 17.05
N LEU A 11 2.15 -41.99 16.89
CA LEU A 11 3.52 -42.08 17.37
C LEU A 11 4.56 -41.35 16.48
N CYS A 12 4.18 -40.98 15.25
CA CYS A 12 5.09 -40.31 14.30
C CYS A 12 5.07 -38.78 14.37
N ALA A 13 4.30 -38.19 15.29
CA ALA A 13 4.33 -36.74 15.55
C ALA A 13 5.50 -36.34 16.47
N ALA A 14 6.69 -36.90 16.23
CA ALA A 14 7.92 -36.41 16.85
C ALA A 14 8.21 -35.02 16.27
N GLY A 15 7.73 -34.00 16.97
CA GLY A 15 7.94 -32.60 16.58
C GLY A 15 9.42 -32.30 16.46
N ALA A 16 9.82 -31.74 15.32
CA ALA A 16 11.15 -31.17 15.16
C ALA A 16 11.33 -30.04 16.19
N ARG A 17 12.25 -30.22 17.14
CA ARG A 17 12.61 -29.18 18.11
C ARG A 17 13.74 -28.35 17.50
N GLY A 18 13.42 -27.13 17.07
CA GLY A 18 14.43 -26.11 16.80
C GLY A 18 15.00 -25.57 18.12
N LEU A 19 16.26 -25.15 18.11
CA LEU A 19 16.85 -24.40 19.22
C LEU A 19 16.27 -22.98 19.20
N TYR A 20 15.71 -22.54 20.32
CA TYR A 20 15.28 -21.16 20.51
C TYR A 20 16.05 -20.56 21.68
N PHE A 21 16.39 -19.29 21.56
CA PHE A 21 17.07 -18.54 22.61
C PHE A 21 16.79 -17.06 22.44
N HIS A 22 17.02 -16.31 23.51
CA HIS A 22 16.85 -14.87 23.53
C HIS A 22 18.20 -14.17 23.39
N ILE A 23 18.22 -13.11 22.59
CA ILE A 23 19.39 -12.25 22.37
C ILE A 23 18.96 -10.83 22.77
N GLY A 24 19.68 -10.22 23.71
CA GLY A 24 19.51 -8.79 24.02
C GLY A 24 20.00 -7.86 22.90
N GLU A 25 19.65 -6.57 22.94
CA GLU A 25 19.93 -5.59 21.88
C GLU A 25 21.43 -5.42 21.53
N THR A 26 22.31 -5.67 22.49
CA THR A 26 23.78 -5.58 22.32
C THR A 26 24.48 -6.90 22.65
N GLU A 27 23.68 -7.97 22.79
CA GLU A 27 24.20 -9.27 23.17
C GLU A 27 24.63 -10.05 21.93
N LYS A 28 25.84 -10.62 21.99
CA LYS A 28 26.34 -11.56 20.99
C LYS A 28 26.30 -12.95 21.59
N ARG A 29 25.55 -13.87 20.97
CA ARG A 29 25.49 -15.28 21.36
C ARG A 29 26.38 -16.09 20.45
N CYS A 30 27.36 -16.78 21.02
CA CYS A 30 28.30 -17.62 20.30
C CYS A 30 28.13 -19.08 20.69
N PHE A 31 28.16 -19.94 19.68
CA PHE A 31 28.08 -21.39 19.78
C PHE A 31 29.41 -21.96 19.26
N ILE A 32 29.98 -22.89 20.01
CA ILE A 32 31.22 -23.57 19.62
C ILE A 32 30.81 -24.95 19.13
N GLU A 33 31.18 -25.29 17.90
CA GLU A 33 30.87 -26.57 17.27
C GLU A 33 32.16 -27.17 16.68
N GLU A 34 32.41 -28.44 16.96
CA GLU A 34 33.53 -29.18 16.39
C GLU A 34 33.16 -29.64 14.96
N ILE A 35 33.88 -29.14 13.95
CA ILE A 35 33.55 -29.37 12.54
C ILE A 35 34.76 -30.03 11.86
N PRO A 36 34.58 -31.10 11.05
CA PRO A 36 35.68 -31.70 10.29
C PRO A 36 36.16 -30.80 9.15
N ASP A 37 37.27 -31.20 8.52
CA ASP A 37 37.77 -30.55 7.31
C ASP A 37 36.81 -30.75 6.13
N GLU A 38 36.84 -29.79 5.20
CA GLU A 38 36.04 -29.77 3.96
C GLU A 38 34.51 -29.93 4.13
N THR A 39 34.00 -29.63 5.33
CA THR A 39 32.58 -29.82 5.65
C THR A 39 31.78 -28.54 5.45
N MET A 40 30.70 -28.62 4.68
CA MET A 40 29.76 -27.51 4.48
C MET A 40 28.69 -27.50 5.57
N VAL A 41 28.59 -26.38 6.30
CA VAL A 41 27.59 -26.18 7.36
C VAL A 41 26.54 -25.18 6.91
N ILE A 42 25.28 -25.53 7.16
CA ILE A 42 24.11 -24.74 6.80
C ILE A 42 23.31 -24.44 8.06
N GLY A 43 23.16 -23.15 8.39
CA GLY A 43 22.32 -22.69 9.49
C GLY A 43 21.08 -21.98 8.97
N ASN A 44 19.90 -22.49 9.34
CA ASN A 44 18.62 -21.80 9.11
C ASN A 44 18.19 -21.10 10.40
N TYR A 45 17.76 -19.85 10.30
CA TYR A 45 17.29 -19.11 11.46
C TYR A 45 16.08 -18.24 11.10
N ARG A 46 15.30 -17.93 12.14
CA ARG A 46 14.18 -16.99 12.11
C ARG A 46 14.18 -16.18 13.39
N THR A 47 14.10 -14.87 13.27
CA THR A 47 14.03 -13.94 14.40
C THR A 47 12.58 -13.50 14.62
N GLN A 48 12.24 -13.24 15.88
CA GLN A 48 10.97 -12.64 16.28
C GLN A 48 11.24 -11.60 17.36
N MET A 49 10.40 -10.59 17.44
CA MET A 49 10.52 -9.57 18.50
C MET A 49 9.60 -9.91 19.66
N TRP A 50 10.13 -9.81 20.88
CA TRP A 50 9.34 -9.98 22.10
C TRP A 50 8.79 -8.64 22.56
N ASP A 51 7.48 -8.46 22.52
CA ASP A 51 6.80 -7.29 23.06
C ASP A 51 6.53 -7.49 24.56
N LYS A 52 7.20 -6.69 25.42
CA LYS A 52 7.02 -6.74 26.88
C LYS A 52 5.64 -6.29 27.36
N GLN A 53 4.95 -5.43 26.61
CA GLN A 53 3.63 -4.93 27.02
C GLN A 53 2.52 -5.93 26.72
N LYS A 54 2.67 -6.68 25.63
CA LYS A 54 1.65 -7.64 25.17
C LYS A 54 1.99 -9.09 25.46
N GLU A 55 3.21 -9.38 25.92
CA GLU A 55 3.76 -10.72 26.14
C GLU A 55 3.58 -11.63 24.90
N VAL A 56 3.77 -11.05 23.71
CA VAL A 56 3.56 -11.72 22.42
C VAL A 56 4.80 -11.56 21.54
N PHE A 57 5.12 -12.63 20.80
CA PHE A 57 6.11 -12.57 19.71
C PHE A 57 5.51 -11.89 18.48
N LEU A 58 6.01 -10.71 18.16
CA LEU A 58 5.66 -9.97 16.96
C LEU A 58 6.60 -10.36 15.79
N PRO A 59 6.10 -10.30 14.54
CA PRO A 59 6.97 -10.43 13.38
C PRO A 59 8.04 -9.33 13.41
N SER A 60 9.26 -9.68 12.98
CA SER A 60 10.36 -8.72 12.88
C SER A 60 9.99 -7.56 11.96
N THR A 61 10.25 -6.34 12.41
CA THR A 61 10.05 -5.13 11.60
C THR A 61 11.01 -5.10 10.41
N PRO A 62 10.62 -4.46 9.30
CA PRO A 62 11.53 -4.17 8.20
C PRO A 62 12.81 -3.51 8.72
N GLY A 63 13.98 -4.01 8.30
CA GLY A 63 15.27 -3.49 8.75
C GLY A 63 15.89 -4.24 9.93
N LEU A 64 15.12 -4.94 10.77
CA LEU A 64 15.68 -5.83 11.79
C LEU A 64 16.29 -7.07 11.10
N GLY A 65 17.55 -7.36 11.42
CA GLY A 65 18.29 -8.48 10.84
C GLY A 65 19.27 -9.11 11.81
N MET A 66 19.88 -10.21 11.38
CA MET A 66 20.87 -10.95 12.17
C MET A 66 22.24 -10.85 11.50
N HIS A 67 23.25 -10.44 12.27
CA HIS A 67 24.64 -10.56 11.85
C HIS A 67 25.16 -11.95 12.26
N VAL A 68 25.66 -12.70 11.28
CA VAL A 68 26.26 -14.02 11.48
C VAL A 68 27.77 -13.88 11.24
N GLU A 69 28.55 -14.22 12.26
CA GLU A 69 30.01 -14.25 12.21
C GLU A 69 30.50 -15.65 12.58
N VAL A 70 31.32 -16.27 11.74
CA VAL A 70 31.90 -17.60 11.97
C VAL A 70 33.41 -17.48 11.95
N LYS A 71 34.06 -18.02 12.98
CA LYS A 71 35.51 -18.16 13.08
C LYS A 71 35.93 -19.62 13.06
N ASP A 72 37.07 -19.88 12.42
CA ASP A 72 37.75 -21.17 12.47
C ASP A 72 38.47 -21.37 13.83
N PRO A 73 39.04 -22.57 14.09
CA PRO A 73 39.77 -22.87 15.32
C PRO A 73 41.00 -21.97 15.54
N GLU A 74 41.57 -21.42 14.46
CA GLU A 74 42.68 -20.49 14.48
C GLU A 74 42.23 -19.03 14.78
N GLY A 75 40.93 -18.79 14.89
CA GLY A 75 40.34 -17.48 15.18
C GLY A 75 40.18 -16.56 13.97
N LYS A 76 40.47 -17.05 12.76
CA LYS A 76 40.25 -16.34 11.50
C LYS A 76 38.78 -16.38 11.11
N VAL A 77 38.28 -15.25 10.62
CA VAL A 77 36.89 -15.08 10.22
C VAL A 77 36.65 -15.76 8.87
N VAL A 78 35.82 -16.80 8.86
CA VAL A 78 35.41 -17.56 7.67
C VAL A 78 34.17 -16.94 7.03
N LEU A 79 33.26 -16.41 7.85
CA LEU A 79 32.04 -15.73 7.40
C LEU A 79 31.75 -14.54 8.31
N SER A 80 31.41 -13.39 7.74
CA SER A 80 30.84 -12.26 8.48
C SER A 80 29.89 -11.51 7.56
N ARG A 81 28.58 -11.65 7.80
CA ARG A 81 27.53 -11.08 6.95
C ARG A 81 26.28 -10.72 7.74
N GLN A 82 25.64 -9.65 7.31
CA GLN A 82 24.31 -9.26 7.77
C GLN A 82 23.24 -9.96 6.91
N TYR A 83 22.28 -10.58 7.56
CA TYR A 83 21.12 -11.21 6.96
C TYR A 83 19.83 -10.56 7.49
N GLY A 84 18.69 -10.87 6.87
CA GLY A 84 17.37 -10.36 7.26
C GLY A 84 16.84 -10.97 8.56
N SER A 85 15.54 -10.84 8.80
CA SER A 85 14.87 -11.45 9.95
C SER A 85 14.67 -12.97 9.82
N GLU A 86 14.75 -13.51 8.62
CA GLU A 86 14.69 -14.94 8.33
C GLU A 86 15.68 -15.24 7.21
N GLY A 87 16.42 -16.34 7.34
CA GLY A 87 17.46 -16.64 6.36
C GLY A 87 18.21 -17.93 6.60
N ARG A 88 19.07 -18.23 5.63
CA ARG A 88 19.96 -19.39 5.62
C ARG A 88 21.39 -18.91 5.35
N PHE A 89 22.30 -19.19 6.28
CA PHE A 89 23.73 -18.98 6.08
C PHE A 89 24.43 -20.29 5.77
N THR A 90 25.52 -20.22 5.01
CA THR A 90 26.31 -21.39 4.63
C THR A 90 27.79 -21.02 4.63
N PHE A 91 28.62 -21.89 5.19
CA PHE A 91 30.07 -21.78 5.13
C PHE A 91 30.69 -23.18 4.99
N THR A 92 31.95 -23.22 4.56
CA THR A 92 32.71 -24.47 4.46
C THR A 92 33.91 -24.39 5.40
N SER A 93 34.09 -25.43 6.20
CA SER A 93 35.27 -25.62 7.06
C SER A 93 36.47 -26.05 6.21
N HIS A 94 37.62 -25.43 6.45
CA HIS A 94 38.89 -25.81 5.81
C HIS A 94 39.89 -26.40 6.81
N THR A 95 39.69 -26.19 8.10
CA THR A 95 40.52 -26.70 9.19
C THR A 95 39.62 -27.43 10.19
N PRO A 96 39.98 -28.65 10.61
CA PRO A 96 39.15 -29.39 11.55
C PRO A 96 39.27 -28.80 12.97
N GLY A 97 38.17 -28.73 13.71
CA GLY A 97 38.15 -28.33 15.12
C GLY A 97 37.01 -27.40 15.51
N ASP A 98 37.20 -26.71 16.65
CA ASP A 98 36.22 -25.84 17.29
C ASP A 98 35.98 -24.54 16.51
N HIS A 99 34.88 -24.50 15.76
CA HIS A 99 34.42 -23.28 15.11
C HIS A 99 33.51 -22.47 16.02
N GLN A 100 33.70 -21.16 16.03
CA GLN A 100 32.86 -20.25 16.80
C GLN A 100 31.83 -19.57 15.90
N ILE A 101 30.56 -19.93 16.04
CA ILE A 101 29.43 -19.36 15.29
C ILE A 101 28.72 -18.36 16.20
N CYS A 102 28.79 -17.08 15.86
CA CYS A 102 28.20 -16.01 16.64
C CYS A 102 27.06 -15.29 15.90
N LEU A 103 26.00 -15.02 16.65
CA LEU A 103 24.77 -14.39 16.22
C LEU A 103 24.53 -13.15 17.09
N HIS A 104 24.32 -12.00 16.45
CA HIS A 104 23.91 -10.77 17.13
C HIS A 104 22.98 -9.94 16.24
N ALA A 105 22.00 -9.29 16.86
CA ALA A 105 21.09 -8.40 16.14
C ALA A 105 21.84 -7.15 15.67
N ASN A 106 21.38 -6.57 14.56
CA ASN A 106 21.77 -5.20 14.22
C ASN A 106 21.13 -4.21 15.21
N ASN A 107 21.67 -2.98 15.28
CA ASN A 107 21.30 -1.97 16.26
C ASN A 107 19.80 -1.58 16.16
N TYR A 108 18.93 -2.32 16.85
CA TYR A 108 17.48 -2.13 16.85
C TYR A 108 17.03 -0.70 17.18
N PRO A 109 17.57 0.01 18.20
CA PRO A 109 17.11 1.37 18.50
C PRO A 109 17.37 2.37 17.36
N GLU A 110 18.46 2.21 16.59
CA GLU A 110 18.72 3.06 15.43
C GLU A 110 17.74 2.79 14.29
N ILE A 111 17.37 1.53 14.10
CA ILE A 111 16.43 1.10 13.05
C ILE A 111 15.00 1.49 13.42
N ALA A 112 14.60 1.32 14.68
CA ALA A 112 13.31 1.75 15.20
C ALA A 112 13.14 3.28 15.13
N ALA A 113 14.22 4.05 15.32
CA ALA A 113 14.19 5.50 15.12
C ALA A 113 14.01 5.86 13.63
N LYS A 114 14.71 5.17 12.71
CA LYS A 114 14.57 5.36 11.25
C LYS A 114 13.17 4.98 10.75
N ASP A 115 12.60 3.89 11.24
CA ASP A 115 11.25 3.46 10.89
C ASP A 115 10.20 4.48 11.34
N LYS A 116 10.31 5.00 12.57
CA LYS A 116 9.40 6.07 13.04
C LYS A 116 9.48 7.34 12.18
N LEU A 117 10.68 7.73 11.76
CA LEU A 117 10.85 8.86 10.83
C LEU A 117 10.19 8.56 9.46
N THR A 118 10.35 7.34 8.96
CA THR A 118 9.75 6.89 7.70
C THR A 118 8.22 6.87 7.78
N GLU A 119 7.65 6.45 8.90
CA GLU A 119 6.21 6.48 9.15
C GLU A 119 5.65 7.91 9.14
N LEU A 120 6.32 8.85 9.81
CA LEU A 120 5.94 10.26 9.80
C LEU A 120 5.98 10.85 8.39
N GLN A 121 7.02 10.52 7.62
CA GLN A 121 7.16 10.94 6.23
C GLN A 121 6.05 10.36 5.33
N LEU A 122 5.61 9.12 5.60
CA LEU A 122 4.51 8.48 4.88
C LEU A 122 3.17 9.17 5.14
N ARG A 123 2.85 9.47 6.41
CA ARG A 123 1.62 10.19 6.77
C ARG A 123 1.57 11.60 6.17
N ALA A 124 2.72 12.28 6.13
CA ALA A 124 2.81 13.58 5.46
C ALA A 124 2.50 13.48 3.96
N ARG A 125 3.02 12.47 3.26
CA ARG A 125 2.69 12.21 1.85
C ARG A 125 1.22 11.89 1.64
N GLN A 126 0.62 11.08 2.51
CA GLN A 126 -0.82 10.77 2.44
C GLN A 126 -1.70 12.02 2.56
N LEU A 127 -1.35 12.96 3.44
CA LEU A 127 -2.08 14.22 3.56
C LEU A 127 -1.92 15.08 2.30
N LEU A 128 -0.75 15.08 1.66
CA LEU A 128 -0.53 15.78 0.40
C LEU A 128 -1.39 15.19 -0.73
N ASP A 129 -1.43 13.86 -0.85
CA ASP A 129 -2.28 13.18 -1.85
C ASP A 129 -3.77 13.48 -1.63
N GLN A 130 -4.22 13.52 -0.38
CA GLN A 130 -5.62 13.88 -0.07
C GLN A 130 -5.95 15.32 -0.48
N VAL A 131 -5.04 16.27 -0.24
CA VAL A 131 -5.23 17.66 -0.66
C VAL A 131 -5.25 17.77 -2.20
N GLU A 132 -4.38 17.05 -2.89
CA GLU A 132 -4.36 17.02 -4.36
C GLU A 132 -5.68 16.48 -4.92
N GLN A 133 -6.20 15.41 -4.33
CA GLN A 133 -7.49 14.84 -4.72
C GLN A 133 -8.64 15.84 -4.52
N ILE A 134 -8.68 16.55 -3.39
CA ILE A 134 -9.70 17.58 -3.10
C ILE A 134 -9.61 18.72 -4.12
N GLN A 135 -8.41 19.20 -4.43
CA GLN A 135 -8.23 20.27 -5.42
C GLN A 135 -8.76 19.85 -6.79
N LYS A 136 -8.49 18.63 -7.21
CA LYS A 136 -8.98 18.08 -8.48
C LYS A 136 -10.51 17.99 -8.51
N GLU A 137 -11.15 17.60 -7.41
CA GLU A 137 -12.61 17.59 -7.30
C GLU A 137 -13.19 19.01 -7.36
N GLN A 138 -12.59 19.98 -6.67
CA GLN A 138 -13.01 21.38 -6.71
C GLN A 138 -12.88 21.98 -8.11
N ASP A 139 -11.80 21.67 -8.84
CA ASP A 139 -11.60 22.12 -10.22
C ASP A 139 -12.59 21.49 -11.19
N TYR A 140 -12.89 20.20 -11.02
CA TYR A 140 -13.92 19.52 -11.80
C TYR A 140 -15.31 20.14 -11.59
N GLN A 141 -15.66 20.51 -10.35
CA GLN A 141 -16.93 21.18 -10.07
C GLN A 141 -17.00 22.56 -10.72
N ARG A 142 -15.94 23.38 -10.62
CA ARG A 142 -15.87 24.71 -11.26
C ARG A 142 -16.01 24.64 -12.79
N TYR A 143 -15.36 23.67 -13.44
CA TYR A 143 -15.45 23.49 -14.89
C TYR A 143 -16.89 23.17 -15.35
N ARG A 144 -17.61 22.33 -14.60
CA ARG A 144 -19.02 22.04 -14.90
C ARG A 144 -19.91 23.26 -14.76
N GLU A 145 -19.71 24.06 -13.72
CA GLU A 145 -20.46 25.29 -13.50
C GLU A 145 -20.28 26.27 -14.67
N GLU A 146 -19.04 26.47 -15.12
CA GLU A 146 -18.73 27.32 -16.27
C GLU A 146 -19.42 26.83 -17.54
N ARG A 147 -19.35 25.52 -17.83
CA ARG A 147 -19.99 24.91 -19.00
C ARG A 147 -21.51 24.98 -18.92
N PHE A 148 -22.09 24.76 -17.75
CA PHE A 148 -23.54 24.86 -17.54
C PHE A 148 -24.01 26.30 -17.73
N ARG A 149 -23.25 27.29 -17.24
CA ARG A 149 -23.54 28.72 -17.42
C ARG A 149 -23.58 29.12 -18.90
N LEU A 150 -22.59 28.73 -19.70
CA LEU A 150 -22.53 29.02 -21.14
C LEU A 150 -23.68 28.36 -21.93
N THR A 151 -24.06 27.14 -21.54
CA THR A 151 -25.17 26.41 -22.19
C THR A 151 -26.52 27.05 -21.87
N SER A 152 -26.70 27.49 -20.62
CA SER A 152 -27.91 28.19 -20.18
C SER A 152 -28.10 29.52 -20.93
N GLU A 153 -27.04 30.32 -21.03
CA GLU A 153 -27.09 31.64 -21.70
C GLU A 153 -27.43 31.52 -23.19
N SER A 154 -26.78 30.60 -23.90
CA SER A 154 -27.02 30.39 -25.34
C SER A 154 -28.40 29.79 -25.65
N THR A 155 -28.92 28.93 -24.77
CA THR A 155 -30.28 28.37 -24.91
C THR A 155 -31.34 29.44 -24.65
N ASN A 156 -31.15 30.24 -23.59
CA ASN A 156 -32.06 31.34 -23.24
C ASN A 156 -32.20 32.35 -24.40
N GLN A 157 -31.08 32.72 -25.02
CA GLN A 157 -31.07 33.68 -26.12
C GLN A 157 -31.84 33.17 -27.35
N ARG A 158 -31.68 31.90 -27.73
CA ARG A 158 -32.37 31.32 -28.90
C ARG A 158 -33.89 31.28 -28.70
N VAL A 159 -34.35 30.88 -27.51
CA VAL A 159 -35.79 30.80 -27.19
C VAL A 159 -36.43 32.19 -27.20
N LEU A 160 -35.73 33.20 -26.69
CA LEU A 160 -36.20 34.58 -26.71
C LEU A 160 -36.41 35.09 -28.14
N TRP A 161 -35.47 34.83 -29.06
CA TRP A 161 -35.60 35.24 -30.47
C TRP A 161 -36.80 34.60 -31.19
N TRP A 162 -37.01 33.29 -30.99
CA TRP A 162 -38.18 32.61 -31.55
C TRP A 162 -39.51 33.16 -30.99
N SER A 163 -39.53 33.50 -29.70
CA SER A 163 -40.71 34.08 -29.04
C SER A 163 -41.05 35.46 -29.59
N ILE A 164 -40.03 36.31 -29.85
CA ILE A 164 -40.21 37.61 -30.48
C ILE A 164 -40.75 37.46 -31.91
N ALA A 165 -40.14 36.57 -32.72
CA ALA A 165 -40.57 36.34 -34.11
C ALA A 165 -42.03 35.87 -34.19
N GLN A 166 -42.43 34.91 -33.36
CA GLN A 166 -43.81 34.41 -33.29
C GLN A 166 -44.80 35.53 -32.93
N THR A 167 -44.47 36.37 -31.95
CA THR A 167 -45.32 37.48 -31.52
C THR A 167 -45.55 38.48 -32.66
N VAL A 168 -44.51 38.80 -33.43
CA VAL A 168 -44.60 39.70 -34.59
C VAL A 168 -45.51 39.11 -35.68
N ILE A 169 -45.38 37.82 -35.98
CA ILE A 169 -46.22 37.14 -36.99
C ILE A 169 -47.70 37.19 -36.60
N LEU A 170 -48.03 36.96 -35.33
CA LEU A 170 -49.41 37.05 -34.83
C LEU A 170 -49.99 38.46 -34.94
N ILE A 171 -49.17 39.49 -34.67
CA ILE A 171 -49.60 40.89 -34.83
C ILE A 171 -49.86 41.21 -36.30
N LEU A 172 -48.96 40.83 -37.21
CA LEU A 172 -49.10 41.09 -38.65
C LEU A 172 -50.32 40.41 -39.25
N THR A 173 -50.52 39.13 -38.93
CA THR A 173 -51.70 38.37 -39.37
C THR A 173 -52.98 38.96 -38.80
N GLY A 174 -52.99 39.41 -37.54
CA GLY A 174 -54.13 40.11 -36.94
C GLY A 174 -54.48 41.42 -37.67
N ILE A 175 -53.48 42.26 -37.98
CA ILE A 175 -53.71 43.51 -38.75
C ILE A 175 -54.24 43.19 -40.15
N TRP A 176 -53.67 42.20 -40.81
CA TRP A 176 -54.11 41.77 -42.14
C TRP A 176 -55.55 41.25 -42.11
N GLN A 177 -55.90 40.40 -41.14
CA GLN A 177 -57.26 39.90 -40.93
C GLN A 177 -58.26 41.05 -40.76
N MET A 178 -57.93 42.04 -39.92
CA MET A 178 -58.80 43.20 -39.68
C MET A 178 -58.96 44.07 -40.95
N ARG A 179 -57.90 44.24 -41.74
CA ARG A 179 -57.95 44.98 -43.01
C ARG A 179 -58.74 44.23 -44.09
N HIS A 180 -58.54 42.93 -44.22
CA HIS A 180 -59.27 42.09 -45.16
C HIS A 180 -60.76 42.08 -44.83
N LEU A 181 -61.10 41.93 -43.55
CA LEU A 181 -62.49 41.98 -43.09
C LEU A 181 -63.12 43.35 -43.36
N LYS A 182 -62.42 44.46 -43.09
CA LYS A 182 -62.88 45.81 -43.46
C LYS A 182 -63.09 45.98 -44.96
N SER A 183 -62.14 45.53 -45.79
CA SER A 183 -62.25 45.58 -47.26
C SER A 183 -63.43 44.77 -47.79
N PHE A 184 -63.70 43.61 -47.18
CA PHE A 184 -64.86 42.78 -47.51
C PHE A 184 -66.19 43.47 -47.17
N PHE A 185 -66.28 44.18 -46.03
CA PHE A 185 -67.48 44.92 -45.64
C PHE A 185 -67.64 46.25 -46.40
N GLU A 186 -66.56 46.95 -46.76
CA GLU A 186 -66.61 48.14 -47.63
C GLU A 186 -67.06 47.77 -49.06
N ALA A 187 -66.55 46.66 -49.61
CA ALA A 187 -66.98 46.16 -50.92
C ALA A 187 -68.42 45.64 -50.93
N LYS A 188 -68.98 45.33 -49.76
CA LYS A 188 -70.38 44.90 -49.55
C LYS A 188 -71.21 45.93 -48.79
N LYS A 189 -70.90 47.22 -48.93
CA LYS A 189 -71.83 48.27 -48.53
C LYS A 189 -73.07 48.19 -49.43
N LEU A 190 -74.05 47.45 -48.92
CA LEU A 190 -75.47 47.55 -49.21
C LEU A 190 -75.93 49.01 -49.08
N VAL A 191 -76.94 49.36 -49.89
CA VAL A 191 -77.81 50.53 -49.76
C VAL A 191 -78.13 50.84 -48.30
#